data_AF-A0AA39STR5-F1
#
_entry.id   AF-A0AA39STR5-F1
#
_cell.length_a   1.000
_cell.length_b   1.000
_cell.length_c   1.000
_cell.angle_alpha   90.00
_cell.angle_beta   90.00
_cell.angle_gamma   90.00
#
_symmetry.space_group_name_H-M   'P 1'
#
loop_
_entity.id
_entity.type
_entity.pdbx_description
1 polymer ?
#
loop_
_entity_poly.entity_id
_entity_poly.type
_entity_poly.pdbx_seq_one_letter_code
_entity_poly.pdbx_strand_id
1 'polypeptide(L)'
;MLKEVERLLKAGPTYRSLEVCREMKTDKEVKVDVLNDEEAWQLFKQNAGKVATLEHIEPISREVARECSGLPLAIITMGETAMRGKMMIELWKNAFSELQRSVPYIKGIENKVYKPLKWSYDSLQGKNISKIAL
;
A
#
# COMPACT_ATOMS: atom_id res chain seq x y z
N MET A 1 -5.76 11.08 -10.94
CA MET A 1 -5.94 10.72 -9.53
C MET A 1 -4.61 10.47 -8.83
N LEU A 2 -3.85 9.44 -9.21
CA LEU A 2 -2.54 9.10 -8.62
C LEU A 2 -1.52 10.26 -8.60
N LYS A 3 -1.36 10.98 -9.71
CA LYS A 3 -0.45 12.15 -9.79
C LYS A 3 -0.83 13.28 -8.83
N GLU A 4 -2.12 13.47 -8.54
CA GLU A 4 -2.57 14.48 -7.58
C GLU A 4 -2.37 14.01 -6.15
N VAL A 5 -2.60 12.72 -5.86
CA VAL A 5 -2.29 12.12 -4.56
C VAL A 5 -0.79 12.24 -4.24
N GLU A 6 0.10 11.91 -5.19
CA GLU A 6 1.55 12.09 -5.02
C GLU A 6 1.96 13.54 -4.81
N ARG A 7 1.31 14.48 -5.51
CA ARG A 7 1.56 15.92 -5.35
C ARG A 7 1.15 16.41 -3.97
N LEU A 8 0.00 15.97 -3.48
CA LEU A 8 -0.55 16.38 -2.18
C LEU A 8 0.23 15.76 -1.00
N LEU A 9 0.66 14.50 -1.11
CA LEU A 9 1.53 13.85 -0.12
C LEU A 9 2.86 14.61 0.10
N LYS A 10 3.34 15.34 -0.92
CA LYS A 10 4.58 16.13 -0.83
C LYS A 10 4.36 17.57 -0.34
N ALA A 11 3.13 18.07 -0.37
CA ALA A 11 2.83 19.49 -0.20
C ALA A 11 2.01 19.82 1.06
N GLY A 12 1.50 18.83 1.79
CA GLY A 12 0.70 19.04 2.99
C GLY A 12 0.86 17.96 4.06
N PRO A 13 0.41 18.23 5.29
CA PRO A 13 0.41 17.24 6.36
C PRO A 13 -0.51 16.06 6.00
N THR A 14 -0.12 14.86 6.42
CA THR A 14 -0.90 13.65 6.19
C THR A 14 -1.45 13.13 7.51
N TYR A 15 -2.72 12.75 7.51
CA TYR A 15 -3.41 12.28 8.70
C TYR A 15 -3.98 10.89 8.45
N ARG A 16 -3.95 10.03 9.47
CA ARG A 16 -4.59 8.70 9.44
C ARG A 16 -6.07 8.74 9.82
N SER A 17 -6.55 9.85 10.37
CA SER A 17 -7.93 10.06 10.77
C SER A 17 -8.50 11.28 10.07
N LEU A 18 -9.67 11.11 9.46
CA LEU A 18 -10.41 12.20 8.84
C LEU A 18 -10.91 13.20 9.89
N GLU A 19 -11.21 12.74 11.10
CA GLU A 19 -11.63 13.57 12.23
C GLU A 19 -10.51 14.54 12.63
N VAL A 20 -9.28 14.03 12.79
CA VAL A 20 -8.10 14.87 13.08
C VAL A 20 -7.81 15.85 11.92
N CYS A 21 -7.99 15.41 10.67
CA CYS A 21 -7.81 16.27 9.50
C CYS A 21 -8.77 17.48 9.52
N ARG A 22 -10.01 17.26 9.97
CA ARG A 22 -11.06 18.29 10.12
C ARG A 22 -10.78 19.22 11.29
N GLU A 23 -10.34 18.69 12.42
CA GLU A 23 -9.94 19.49 13.58
C GLU A 23 -8.79 20.45 13.26
N MET A 24 -7.88 20.02 12.38
CA MET A 24 -6.73 20.82 11.94
C MET A 24 -7.09 21.97 10.98
N LYS A 25 -8.38 22.20 10.68
CA LYS A 25 -8.87 23.29 9.81
C LYS A 25 -8.14 23.37 8.47
N THR A 26 -7.92 22.21 7.84
CA THR A 26 -7.25 22.15 6.54
C THR A 26 -8.15 22.69 5.43
N ASP A 27 -7.58 23.42 4.46
CA ASP A 27 -8.35 24.01 3.35
C ASP A 27 -8.84 22.97 2.33
N LYS A 28 -8.16 21.81 2.27
CA LYS A 28 -8.46 20.72 1.34
C LYS A 28 -8.27 19.37 2.02
N GLU A 29 -9.36 18.60 2.07
CA GLU A 29 -9.35 17.20 2.49
C GLU A 29 -9.27 16.30 1.25
N VAL A 30 -8.27 15.42 1.22
CA VAL A 30 -8.19 14.36 0.20
C VAL A 30 -8.07 13.02 0.91
N LYS A 31 -9.10 12.20 0.77
CA LYS A 31 -9.08 10.83 1.27
C LYS A 31 -8.29 9.96 0.30
N VAL A 32 -7.24 9.32 0.80
CA VAL A 32 -6.49 8.31 0.05
C VAL A 32 -7.07 6.95 0.43
N ASP A 33 -7.96 6.44 -0.41
CA ASP A 33 -8.44 5.05 -0.31
C ASP A 33 -7.46 4.08 -1.00
N VAL A 34 -7.60 2.79 -0.71
CA VAL A 34 -6.91 1.75 -1.49
C VAL A 34 -7.40 1.80 -2.93
N LEU A 35 -6.50 1.51 -3.87
CA LEU A 35 -6.82 1.45 -5.28
C LEU A 35 -7.78 0.29 -5.55
N ASN A 36 -8.74 0.49 -6.44
CA ASN A 36 -9.52 -0.63 -6.97
C ASN A 36 -8.64 -1.51 -7.89
N ASP A 37 -9.13 -2.71 -8.23
CA ASP A 37 -8.39 -3.68 -9.04
C ASP A 37 -7.86 -3.12 -10.36
N GLU A 38 -8.63 -2.28 -11.04
CA GLU A 38 -8.24 -1.72 -12.33
C GLU A 38 -7.17 -0.63 -12.14
N GLU A 39 -7.35 0.28 -11.18
CA GLU A 39 -6.34 1.28 -10.82
C GLU A 39 -5.02 0.64 -10.37
N ALA A 40 -5.13 -0.41 -9.55
CA ALA A 40 -3.99 -1.19 -9.08
C ALA A 40 -3.28 -1.87 -10.24
N TRP A 41 -4.02 -2.47 -11.17
CA TRP A 41 -3.47 -3.09 -12.37
C TRP A 41 -2.76 -2.09 -13.28
N GLN A 42 -3.35 -0.91 -13.50
CA GLN A 42 -2.73 0.15 -14.30
C GLN A 42 -1.43 0.64 -13.66
N LEU A 43 -1.42 0.86 -12.33
CA LEU A 43 -0.21 1.23 -11.59
C LEU A 43 0.85 0.11 -11.66
N PHE A 44 0.45 -1.15 -11.51
CA PHE A 44 1.36 -2.28 -11.59
C PHE A 44 2.05 -2.36 -12.96
N LYS A 45 1.30 -2.23 -14.05
CA LYS A 45 1.86 -2.21 -15.43
C LYS A 45 2.86 -1.09 -15.64
N GLN A 46 2.60 0.10 -15.13
CA GLN A 46 3.53 1.23 -15.23
C GLN A 46 4.88 0.92 -14.57
N ASN A 47 4.85 0.16 -13.48
CA ASN A 47 6.03 -0.16 -12.68
C ASN A 47 6.76 -1.43 -13.17
N ALA A 48 6.04 -2.51 -13.48
CA ALA A 48 6.60 -3.75 -14.02
C ALA A 48 7.05 -3.63 -15.48
N GLY A 49 6.44 -2.74 -16.26
CA GLY A 49 6.69 -2.55 -17.68
C GLY A 49 5.94 -3.55 -18.57
N LYS A 50 6.25 -3.54 -19.88
CA LYS A 50 5.55 -4.33 -20.92
C LYS A 50 5.59 -5.85 -20.70
N VAL A 51 6.54 -6.33 -19.90
CA VAL A 51 6.63 -7.76 -19.57
C VAL A 51 5.38 -8.28 -18.86
N ALA A 52 4.72 -7.45 -18.05
CA ALA A 52 3.50 -7.81 -17.36
C ALA A 52 2.30 -8.00 -18.31
N THR A 53 2.38 -7.53 -19.56
CA THR A 53 1.29 -7.66 -20.54
C THR A 53 1.61 -8.68 -21.63
N LEU A 54 2.67 -9.48 -21.48
CA LEU A 54 2.93 -10.60 -22.39
C LEU A 54 1.85 -11.66 -22.17
N GLU A 55 1.33 -12.24 -23.25
CA GLU A 55 0.18 -13.18 -23.21
C GLU A 55 0.35 -14.31 -22.16
N HIS A 56 1.56 -14.87 -22.06
CA HIS A 56 1.86 -15.94 -21.10
C HIS A 56 2.19 -15.47 -19.68
N ILE A 57 2.37 -14.16 -19.44
CA ILE A 57 2.70 -13.56 -18.14
C ILE A 57 1.50 -12.79 -17.56
N GLU A 58 0.68 -12.18 -18.41
CA GLU A 58 -0.43 -11.31 -17.97
C GLU A 58 -1.33 -11.98 -16.92
N PRO A 59 -1.76 -13.25 -17.08
CA PRO A 59 -2.59 -13.91 -16.09
C PRO A 59 -1.98 -13.91 -14.68
N ILE A 60 -0.71 -14.33 -14.53
CA ILE A 60 -0.05 -14.39 -13.22
C ILE A 60 0.31 -12.99 -12.70
N SER A 61 0.64 -12.05 -13.57
CA SER A 61 0.95 -10.68 -13.16
C SER A 61 -0.26 -9.93 -12.60
N ARG A 62 -1.47 -10.22 -13.11
CA ARG A 62 -2.73 -9.70 -12.54
C ARG A 62 -2.99 -10.26 -11.16
N GLU A 63 -2.72 -11.54 -10.93
CA GLU A 63 -2.83 -12.14 -9.60
C GLU A 63 -1.83 -11.53 -8.61
N VAL A 64 -0.57 -11.30 -9.02
CA VAL A 64 0.42 -10.60 -8.19
C VAL A 64 -0.04 -9.17 -7.85
N ALA A 65 -0.62 -8.44 -8.80
CA ALA A 65 -1.15 -7.10 -8.55
C ALA A 65 -2.33 -7.12 -7.56
N ARG A 66 -3.22 -8.11 -7.67
CA ARG A 66 -4.35 -8.31 -6.74
C ARG A 66 -3.90 -8.63 -5.33
N GLU A 67 -2.89 -9.47 -5.18
CA GLU A 67 -2.32 -9.84 -3.87
C GLU A 67 -1.77 -8.61 -3.10
N CYS A 68 -1.39 -7.55 -3.83
CA CYS A 68 -0.98 -6.28 -3.22
C CYS A 68 -2.14 -5.48 -2.59
N SER A 69 -3.39 -5.96 -2.67
CA SER A 69 -4.57 -5.42 -1.97
C SER A 69 -4.83 -3.93 -2.19
N GLY A 70 -4.56 -3.43 -3.40
CA GLY A 70 -4.79 -2.03 -3.76
C GLY A 70 -3.83 -1.03 -3.07
N LEU A 71 -2.81 -1.49 -2.34
CA LEU A 71 -1.88 -0.62 -1.62
C LEU A 71 -0.83 -0.07 -2.60
N PRO A 72 -0.78 1.25 -2.87
CA PRO A 72 0.12 1.80 -3.89
C PRO A 72 1.59 1.45 -3.63
N LEU A 73 2.04 1.50 -2.38
CA LEU A 73 3.43 1.19 -2.01
C LEU A 73 3.79 -0.28 -2.31
N ALA A 74 2.88 -1.22 -2.02
CA ALA A 74 3.10 -2.63 -2.29
C ALA A 74 3.13 -2.90 -3.81
N ILE A 75 2.18 -2.30 -4.54
CA ILE A 75 2.07 -2.42 -6.00
C ILE A 75 3.32 -1.90 -6.70
N ILE A 76 3.80 -0.71 -6.32
CA ILE A 76 5.01 -0.09 -6.89
C ILE A 76 6.21 -0.98 -6.59
N THR A 77 6.38 -1.41 -5.34
CA THR A 77 7.52 -2.23 -4.93
C THR A 77 7.55 -3.57 -5.67
N MET A 78 6.41 -4.26 -5.77
CA MET A 78 6.32 -5.52 -6.51
C MET A 78 6.57 -5.31 -8.00
N GLY A 79 5.97 -4.30 -8.62
CA GLY A 79 6.14 -4.03 -10.04
C GLY A 79 7.56 -3.60 -10.40
N GLU A 80 8.06 -2.52 -9.78
CA GLU A 80 9.31 -1.86 -10.14
C GLU A 80 10.54 -2.63 -9.65
N THR A 81 10.53 -3.06 -8.39
CA THR A 81 11.70 -3.68 -7.76
C THR A 81 11.72 -5.18 -7.96
N ALA A 82 10.58 -5.86 -7.79
CA ALA A 82 10.56 -7.32 -7.79
C ALA A 82 10.36 -7.92 -9.18
N MET A 83 9.53 -7.33 -10.05
CA MET A 83 9.06 -8.01 -11.27
C MET A 83 9.53 -7.40 -12.60
N ARG A 84 10.05 -6.17 -12.58
CA ARG A 84 10.51 -5.47 -13.79
C ARG A 84 11.55 -6.29 -14.57
N GLY A 85 11.30 -6.47 -15.87
CA GLY A 85 12.20 -7.16 -16.79
C GLY A 85 12.25 -8.69 -16.67
N LYS A 86 11.47 -9.30 -15.77
CA LYS A 86 11.44 -10.76 -15.59
C LYS A 86 10.62 -11.44 -16.68
N MET A 87 11.29 -11.92 -17.73
CA MET A 87 10.63 -12.53 -18.90
C MET A 87 10.19 -13.99 -18.69
N MET A 88 10.69 -14.67 -17.64
CA MET A 88 10.42 -16.08 -17.40
C MET A 88 9.23 -16.26 -16.45
N ILE A 89 8.22 -17.02 -16.89
CA ILE A 89 6.98 -17.24 -16.11
C ILE A 89 7.24 -17.90 -14.76
N GLU A 90 8.29 -18.72 -14.64
CA GLU A 90 8.68 -19.38 -13.39
C GLU A 90 9.03 -18.36 -12.31
N LEU A 91 9.66 -17.23 -12.67
CA LEU A 91 9.99 -16.18 -11.72
C LEU A 91 8.74 -15.50 -11.16
N TRP A 92 7.68 -15.39 -11.96
CA TRP A 92 6.39 -14.84 -11.54
C TRP A 92 5.65 -15.79 -10.61
N LYS A 93 5.61 -17.08 -10.96
CA LYS A 93 5.01 -18.11 -10.11
C LYS A 93 5.71 -18.19 -8.75
N ASN A 94 7.04 -18.13 -8.74
CA ASN A 94 7.83 -18.14 -7.51
C ASN A 94 7.54 -16.90 -6.66
N ALA A 95 7.60 -15.70 -7.24
CA ALA A 95 7.31 -14.45 -6.52
C ALA A 95 5.88 -14.44 -5.96
N PHE A 96 4.89 -14.91 -6.73
CA PHE A 96 3.51 -15.02 -6.26
C PHE A 96 3.38 -16.00 -5.09
N SER A 97 3.98 -17.19 -5.20
CA SER A 97 4.00 -18.18 -4.11
C SER A 97 4.68 -17.63 -2.86
N GLU A 98 5.80 -16.93 -3.00
CA GLU A 98 6.49 -16.29 -1.87
C GLU A 98 5.63 -15.20 -1.24
N LEU A 99 4.96 -14.37 -2.04
CA LEU A 99 4.07 -13.32 -1.57
C LEU A 99 2.91 -13.91 -0.75
N GLN A 100 2.24 -14.95 -1.24
CA GLN A 100 1.16 -15.63 -0.49
C GLN A 100 1.64 -16.28 0.81
N ARG A 101 2.88 -16.78 0.82
CA ARG A 101 3.49 -17.39 2.02
C ARG A 101 4.09 -16.35 2.98
N SER A 102 4.26 -15.12 2.52
CA SER A 102 4.93 -14.05 3.28
C SER A 102 4.10 -13.51 4.44
N VAL A 103 2.83 -13.96 4.61
CA VAL A 103 2.01 -13.67 5.79
C VAL A 103 2.83 -14.07 7.02
N PRO A 104 3.39 -13.11 7.76
CA PRO A 104 4.47 -13.47 8.63
C PRO A 104 3.81 -13.84 9.95
N TYR A 105 3.85 -15.14 10.29
CA TYR A 105 3.78 -15.52 11.69
C TYR A 105 5.07 -15.06 12.37
N ILE A 106 5.14 -13.75 12.64
CA ILE A 106 6.22 -13.16 13.41
C ILE A 106 5.95 -13.54 14.85
N LYS A 107 6.72 -14.50 15.37
CA LYS A 107 6.61 -14.95 16.77
C LYS A 107 6.70 -13.72 17.69
N GLY A 108 5.59 -13.43 18.37
CA GLY A 108 5.49 -12.29 19.28
C GLY A 108 5.09 -10.97 18.63
N ILE A 109 4.65 -10.91 17.36
CA ILE A 109 4.10 -9.69 16.75
C ILE A 109 2.89 -9.17 17.51
N GLU A 110 2.05 -10.09 17.98
CA GLU A 110 0.89 -9.74 18.80
C GLU A 110 1.33 -8.99 20.06
N ASN A 111 2.33 -9.52 20.77
CA ASN A 111 2.77 -8.96 22.05
C ASN A 111 3.76 -7.79 21.93
N LYS A 112 4.64 -7.80 20.93
CA LYS A 112 5.73 -6.82 20.77
C LYS A 112 5.38 -5.64 19.87
N VAL A 113 4.45 -5.82 18.94
CA VAL A 113 4.11 -4.80 17.93
C VAL A 113 2.64 -4.41 18.06
N TYR A 114 1.73 -5.37 17.91
CA TYR A 114 0.30 -5.08 17.87
C TYR A 114 -0.24 -4.53 19.20
N LYS A 115 0.01 -5.19 20.33
CA LYS A 115 -0.48 -4.73 21.65
C LYS A 115 0.03 -3.32 22.02
N PRO A 116 1.34 -2.99 21.90
CA PRO A 116 1.82 -1.62 22.14
C PRO A 116 1.21 -0.59 21.20
N LEU A 117 1.08 -0.90 19.91
CA LEU A 117 0.46 -0.01 18.93
C LEU A 117 -1.02 0.22 19.23
N LYS A 118 -1.76 -0.85 19.53
CA LYS A 118 -3.17 -0.79 19.92
C LYS A 118 -3.36 0.02 21.19
N TRP A 119 -2.56 -0.22 22.23
CA TRP A 119 -2.64 0.56 23.46
C TRP A 119 -2.34 2.04 23.23
N SER A 120 -1.33 2.35 22.40
CA SER A 120 -1.01 3.74 22.03
C SER A 120 -2.19 4.39 21.31
N TYR A 121 -2.84 3.66 20.40
CA TYR A 121 -4.03 4.11 19.68
C TYR A 121 -5.24 4.34 20.60
N ASP A 122 -5.57 3.36 21.44
CA ASP A 122 -6.70 3.44 22.38
C ASP A 122 -6.47 4.57 23.41
N SER A 123 -5.22 4.80 23.82
CA SER A 123 -4.83 5.89 24.73
C SER A 123 -4.96 7.29 24.10
N LEU A 124 -4.86 7.39 22.77
CA LEU A 124 -5.11 8.64 22.04
C LEU A 124 -6.61 8.94 21.93
N GLN A 125 -7.47 7.92 21.82
CA GLN A 125 -8.93 8.12 21.83
C GLN A 125 -9.46 8.52 23.21
N GLY A 126 -8.82 8.07 24.29
CA GLY A 126 -9.19 8.45 25.66
C GLY A 126 -8.72 9.83 26.10
N LYS A 127 -7.89 10.52 25.31
CA LYS A 127 -7.40 11.87 25.58
C LYS A 127 -7.94 12.82 24.53
N ASN A 128 -8.81 13.74 24.93
CA ASN A 128 -9.13 14.96 24.18
C ASN A 128 -7.82 15.50 23.56
N ILE A 129 -7.75 15.54 22.23
CA ILE A 129 -6.50 15.56 21.46
C ILE A 129 -5.87 16.96 21.53
N SER A 130 -5.26 17.32 22.66
CA SER A 130 -4.37 18.46 22.73
C SER A 130 -2.96 18.02 22.30
N LYS A 131 -2.64 18.32 21.04
CA LYS A 131 -1.30 18.42 20.44
C LYS A 131 -0.48 17.12 20.33
N ILE A 132 -0.46 16.55 19.13
CA ILE A 132 0.80 16.05 18.54
C ILE A 132 0.90 16.65 17.15
N ALA A 133 1.66 17.74 17.06
CA ALA A 133 2.27 18.20 15.82
C ALA A 133 3.55 17.38 15.63
N LEU A 134 3.66 16.69 14.50
CA LEU A 134 4.94 16.35 13.88
C LEU A 134 5.14 17.28 12.69
#